data_AF-A0A3B3YWV9-F1
#
_entry.id   AF-A0A3B3YWV9-F1
#
_cell.length_a   1.000
_cell.length_b   1.000
_cell.length_c   1.000
_cell.angle_alpha   90.00
_cell.angle_beta   90.00
_cell.angle_gamma   90.00
#
_symmetry.space_group_name_H-M   'P 1'
#
loop_
_entity.id
_entity.type
_entity.pdbx_description
1 polymer ?
#
loop_
_entity_poly.entity_id
_entity_poly.type
_entity_poly.pdbx_seq_one_letter_code
_entity_poly.pdbx_strand_id
1 'polypeptide(L)'
;LCLCLPGESYTKKAPKVPRCPATCSCTKDSAFCVDTKAIPKSFPPGIISTMVNTAFTTIPEGAFSHLHLLQFLLNSNTFTMIADDAFAGLSHLQYFIENNDIQDLSKYTFRGLKSLTHFAVYETFPFHSVSVESYEFSGDHFVAFAQPDSGFCTLYIWDHVEMIFRRFHNITRSAVYCKPVVINNTLYMVVAQLFGGSHIYWEEGPQRFIKIQDIDTNRVRKPNFVDTFLLDDEWYFVVADSSKAGSTSIYRWNSNGFYSHQSLHPWHRDTHVEFIDVGGKPHLILSSASQPPVVYQWNRNQKQFAFHSIITELADVQMVKHFWVRKVLYLCLTRFIGDSKILRWEGQRFVEIQTLPSRGSMAVYPFTVGPRQYLILGSDFSFSRVYLWDDLTQRFQPFQELNMRAPRGFSLVSVDNKDILLAASFKGNTLAYQHLVVDLSAK
;
A
#
# COMPACT_ATOMS: atom_id res chain seq x y z
N LEU A 1 -55.06 29.51 -40.57
CA LEU A 1 -55.56 28.56 -39.55
C LEU A 1 -54.36 27.77 -39.02
N CYS A 2 -53.84 28.14 -37.85
CA CYS A 2 -52.92 27.28 -37.09
C CYS A 2 -53.76 26.48 -36.08
N LEU A 3 -53.81 25.17 -36.25
CA LEU A 3 -54.44 24.25 -35.31
C LEU A 3 -53.37 23.78 -34.31
N CYS A 4 -53.49 24.22 -33.06
CA CYS A 4 -52.72 23.70 -31.93
C CYS A 4 -53.26 22.33 -31.52
N LEU A 5 -52.43 21.29 -31.55
CA LEU A 5 -52.68 20.03 -30.85
C LEU A 5 -52.07 20.12 -29.44
N PRO A 6 -52.78 19.66 -28.38
CA PRO A 6 -52.23 19.67 -27.03
C PRO A 6 -51.17 18.58 -26.88
N GLY A 7 -49.96 18.99 -26.45
CA GLY A 7 -48.87 18.08 -26.12
C GLY A 7 -49.15 17.30 -24.84
N GLU A 8 -49.06 15.98 -24.92
CA GLU A 8 -49.02 15.11 -23.74
C GLU A 8 -47.73 15.38 -22.96
N SER A 9 -47.87 15.91 -21.76
CA SER A 9 -46.76 16.07 -20.82
C SER A 9 -46.35 14.71 -20.26
N TYR A 10 -45.34 14.08 -20.86
CA TYR A 10 -44.61 12.99 -20.21
C TYR A 10 -43.80 13.55 -19.04
N THR A 11 -44.42 13.61 -17.86
CA THR A 11 -43.70 13.81 -16.61
C THR A 11 -42.86 12.55 -16.34
N LYS A 12 -41.56 12.59 -16.69
CA LYS A 12 -40.59 11.62 -16.18
C LYS A 12 -40.53 11.78 -14.66
N LYS A 13 -41.26 10.93 -13.94
CA LYS A 13 -41.17 10.81 -12.48
C LYS A 13 -39.71 10.55 -12.11
N ALA A 14 -39.15 11.40 -11.25
CA ALA A 14 -37.85 11.16 -10.64
C ALA A 14 -37.82 9.77 -9.99
N PRO A 15 -36.72 9.01 -10.11
CA PRO A 15 -36.62 7.69 -9.50
C PRO A 15 -36.77 7.83 -7.98
N LYS A 16 -37.76 7.12 -7.42
CA LYS A 16 -38.00 7.11 -5.97
C LYS A 16 -36.80 6.45 -5.30
N VAL A 17 -36.15 7.18 -4.37
CA VAL A 17 -35.09 6.62 -3.53
C VAL A 17 -35.67 5.41 -2.77
N PRO A 18 -35.05 4.22 -2.88
CA PRO A 18 -35.51 3.04 -2.15
C PRO A 18 -35.50 3.29 -0.65
N ARG A 19 -36.57 2.86 0.03
CA ARG A 19 -36.65 2.95 1.50
C ARG A 19 -35.82 1.85 2.15
N CYS A 20 -35.35 2.10 3.37
CA CYS A 20 -34.70 1.07 4.17
C CYS A 20 -35.63 -0.14 4.37
N PRO A 21 -35.15 -1.39 4.22
CA PRO A 21 -35.95 -2.57 4.51
C PRO A 21 -36.44 -2.60 5.95
N ALA A 22 -37.66 -3.08 6.18
CA ALA A 22 -38.28 -3.08 7.51
C ALA A 22 -37.51 -3.90 8.56
N THR A 23 -36.74 -4.88 8.12
CA THR A 23 -35.93 -5.77 8.98
C THR A 23 -34.48 -5.31 9.09
N CYS A 24 -34.18 -4.08 8.66
CA CYS A 24 -32.85 -3.51 8.68
C CYS A 24 -32.87 -2.12 9.32
N SER A 25 -31.78 -1.77 9.99
CA SER A 25 -31.49 -0.42 10.46
C SER A 25 -30.50 0.22 9.50
N CYS A 26 -30.94 1.24 8.75
CA CYS A 26 -30.07 1.93 7.79
C CYS A 26 -29.61 3.29 8.33
N THR A 27 -28.32 3.55 8.18
CA THR A 27 -27.69 4.86 8.30
C THR A 27 -27.49 5.46 6.90
N LYS A 28 -26.76 6.57 6.81
CA LYS A 28 -26.36 7.17 5.54
C LYS A 28 -25.50 6.23 4.68
N ASP A 29 -24.64 5.45 5.33
CA ASP A 29 -23.56 4.70 4.65
C ASP A 29 -23.62 3.18 4.93
N SER A 30 -24.48 2.73 5.85
CA SER A 30 -24.59 1.32 6.23
C SER A 30 -26.02 0.86 6.45
N ALA A 31 -26.28 -0.44 6.26
CA ALA A 31 -27.49 -1.10 6.71
C ALA A 31 -27.13 -2.33 7.55
N PHE A 32 -27.73 -2.44 8.73
CA PHE A 32 -27.55 -3.59 9.61
C PHE A 32 -28.86 -4.34 9.74
N CYS A 33 -28.86 -5.59 9.29
CA CYS A 33 -30.04 -6.44 9.15
C CYS A 33 -29.90 -7.65 10.09
N VAL A 34 -30.87 -7.86 10.99
CA VAL A 34 -30.87 -8.96 11.96
C VAL A 34 -32.17 -9.75 11.84
N ASP A 35 -32.11 -11.07 11.99
CA ASP A 35 -33.29 -11.97 11.96
C ASP A 35 -34.13 -11.82 10.68
N THR A 36 -33.48 -11.42 9.58
CA THR A 36 -34.17 -11.21 8.31
C THR A 36 -34.66 -12.54 7.75
N LYS A 37 -35.95 -12.62 7.43
CA LYS A 37 -36.60 -13.85 6.92
C LYS A 37 -36.40 -14.06 5.42
N ALA A 38 -35.99 -13.02 4.70
CA ALA A 38 -35.74 -13.06 3.27
C ALA A 38 -34.74 -11.98 2.87
N ILE A 39 -34.08 -12.20 1.74
CA ILE A 39 -33.14 -11.25 1.15
C ILE A 39 -33.89 -9.96 0.75
N PRO A 40 -33.50 -8.78 1.26
CA PRO A 40 -34.16 -7.53 0.93
C PRO A 40 -34.10 -7.19 -0.56
N LYS A 41 -35.21 -6.68 -1.09
CA LYS A 41 -35.38 -6.37 -2.52
C LYS A 41 -34.70 -5.08 -2.97
N SER A 42 -34.38 -4.18 -2.05
CA SER A 42 -33.75 -2.91 -2.40
C SER A 42 -33.13 -2.27 -1.17
N PHE A 43 -32.00 -1.62 -1.37
CA PHE A 43 -31.38 -0.75 -0.39
C PHE A 43 -31.24 0.66 -0.97
N PRO A 44 -31.16 1.70 -0.13
CA PRO A 44 -30.63 2.99 -0.55
C PRO A 44 -29.29 2.80 -1.29
N PRO A 45 -29.04 3.54 -2.39
CA PRO A 45 -27.82 3.38 -3.16
C PRO A 45 -26.57 3.77 -2.35
N GLY A 46 -25.48 3.02 -2.53
CA GLY A 46 -24.17 3.33 -1.95
C GLY A 46 -23.95 2.93 -0.50
N ILE A 47 -24.80 2.06 0.07
CA ILE A 47 -24.66 1.59 1.46
C ILE A 47 -24.02 0.21 1.56
N ILE A 48 -23.25 0.00 2.63
CA ILE A 48 -22.69 -1.31 3.01
C ILE A 48 -23.72 -2.07 3.85
N SER A 49 -24.18 -3.21 3.37
CA SER A 49 -25.23 -3.99 4.05
C SER A 49 -24.63 -5.20 4.77
N THR A 50 -24.81 -5.27 6.09
CA THR A 50 -24.41 -6.40 6.92
C THR A 50 -25.65 -7.17 7.37
N MET A 51 -25.67 -8.47 7.12
CA MET A 51 -26.72 -9.39 7.54
C MET A 51 -26.18 -10.39 8.56
N VAL A 52 -26.78 -10.37 9.75
CA VAL A 52 -26.39 -11.22 10.89
C VAL A 52 -27.58 -12.02 11.39
N ASN A 53 -27.35 -13.29 11.72
CA ASN A 53 -28.38 -14.19 12.25
C ASN A 53 -29.66 -14.21 11.39
N THR A 54 -29.52 -14.38 10.07
CA THR A 54 -30.63 -14.41 9.13
C THR A 54 -31.47 -15.68 9.33
N ALA A 55 -32.78 -15.53 9.26
CA ALA A 55 -33.72 -16.64 9.40
C ALA A 55 -33.91 -17.43 8.08
N PHE A 56 -33.45 -16.91 6.94
CA PHE A 56 -33.36 -17.70 5.72
C PHE A 56 -32.11 -18.57 5.76
N THR A 57 -32.29 -19.87 5.50
CA THR A 57 -31.20 -20.86 5.46
C THR A 57 -30.77 -21.21 4.03
N THR A 58 -31.44 -20.65 3.03
CA THR A 58 -31.15 -20.92 1.60
C THR A 58 -30.95 -19.65 0.81
N ILE A 59 -29.98 -19.67 -0.10
CA ILE A 59 -29.71 -18.58 -1.05
C ILE A 59 -29.88 -19.13 -2.48
N PRO A 60 -30.93 -18.70 -3.22
CA PRO A 60 -31.19 -19.18 -4.58
C PRO A 60 -30.26 -18.54 -5.61
N GLU A 61 -30.28 -19.08 -6.83
CA GLU A 61 -29.59 -18.54 -8.00
C GLU A 61 -29.94 -17.06 -8.22
N GLY A 62 -28.93 -16.23 -8.45
CA GLY A 62 -29.10 -14.80 -8.77
C GLY A 62 -29.84 -14.00 -7.68
N ALA A 63 -29.82 -14.44 -6.43
CA ALA A 63 -30.58 -13.84 -5.33
C ALA A 63 -30.28 -12.35 -5.10
N PHE A 64 -29.10 -11.90 -5.52
CA PHE A 64 -28.65 -10.50 -5.39
C PHE A 64 -28.48 -9.80 -6.74
N SER A 65 -28.98 -10.40 -7.82
CA SER A 65 -28.81 -9.88 -9.19
C SER A 65 -29.40 -8.48 -9.37
N HIS A 66 -30.37 -8.07 -8.55
CA HIS A 66 -30.95 -6.72 -8.58
C HIS A 66 -30.18 -5.69 -7.74
N LEU A 67 -29.07 -6.08 -7.08
CA LEU A 67 -28.31 -5.27 -6.11
C LEU A 67 -26.86 -5.01 -6.55
N HIS A 68 -26.63 -4.59 -7.79
CA HIS A 68 -25.30 -4.47 -8.41
C HIS A 68 -24.26 -3.61 -7.66
N LEU A 69 -24.70 -2.64 -6.85
CA LEU A 69 -23.84 -1.72 -6.11
C LEU A 69 -23.65 -2.13 -4.63
N LEU A 70 -24.19 -3.27 -4.23
CA LEU A 70 -24.21 -3.70 -2.84
C LEU A 70 -22.85 -4.26 -2.43
N GLN A 71 -22.26 -3.63 -1.41
CA GLN A 71 -21.22 -4.26 -0.60
C GLN A 71 -21.91 -5.01 0.53
N PHE A 72 -21.62 -6.29 0.69
CA PHE A 72 -22.42 -7.19 1.50
C PHE A 72 -21.57 -7.98 2.48
N LEU A 73 -22.06 -8.26 3.69
CA LEU A 73 -21.40 -9.16 4.62
C LEU A 73 -22.45 -10.09 5.25
N LEU A 74 -22.32 -11.40 5.02
CA LEU A 74 -23.01 -12.43 5.79
C LEU A 74 -22.13 -12.81 6.98
N ASN A 75 -22.62 -12.60 8.20
CA ASN A 75 -21.90 -12.99 9.41
C ASN A 75 -22.78 -13.79 10.37
N SER A 76 -22.25 -14.87 10.96
CA SER A 76 -22.95 -15.67 11.98
C SER A 76 -24.35 -16.18 11.56
N ASN A 77 -24.50 -16.63 10.32
CA ASN A 77 -25.72 -17.24 9.80
C ASN A 77 -25.57 -18.76 9.65
N THR A 78 -26.70 -19.45 9.55
CA THR A 78 -26.77 -20.90 9.30
C THR A 78 -27.42 -21.15 7.94
N PHE A 79 -26.62 -21.60 6.97
CA PHE A 79 -27.10 -21.92 5.62
C PHE A 79 -27.14 -23.42 5.41
N THR A 80 -28.33 -23.93 5.09
CA THR A 80 -28.52 -25.31 4.64
C THR A 80 -28.07 -25.48 3.20
N MET A 81 -28.29 -24.50 2.32
CA MET A 81 -27.92 -24.57 0.91
C MET A 81 -27.64 -23.20 0.30
N ILE A 82 -26.56 -23.10 -0.47
CA ILE A 82 -26.31 -21.96 -1.37
C ILE A 82 -26.25 -22.49 -2.80
N ALA A 83 -27.17 -22.02 -3.65
CA ALA A 83 -27.35 -22.48 -5.02
C ALA A 83 -26.29 -21.93 -5.99
N ASP A 84 -26.22 -22.53 -7.17
CA ASP A 84 -25.30 -22.10 -8.24
C ASP A 84 -25.62 -20.66 -8.64
N ASP A 85 -24.59 -19.88 -8.98
CA ASP A 85 -24.71 -18.49 -9.41
C ASP A 85 -25.49 -17.59 -8.41
N ALA A 86 -25.56 -17.97 -7.13
CA ALA A 86 -26.29 -17.24 -6.08
C ALA A 86 -25.90 -15.76 -5.98
N PHE A 87 -24.63 -15.45 -6.25
CA PHE A 87 -24.07 -14.10 -6.18
C PHE A 87 -23.86 -13.43 -7.54
N ALA A 88 -24.46 -14.00 -8.60
CA ALA A 88 -24.41 -13.41 -9.93
C ALA A 88 -24.95 -11.96 -9.92
N GLY A 89 -24.25 -11.06 -10.61
CA GLY A 89 -24.61 -9.64 -10.70
C GLY A 89 -23.99 -8.74 -9.62
N LEU A 90 -23.29 -9.30 -8.62
CA LEU A 90 -22.56 -8.55 -7.59
C LEU A 90 -21.12 -8.21 -8.03
N SER A 91 -20.98 -7.26 -8.96
CA SER A 91 -19.67 -6.91 -9.55
C SER A 91 -18.71 -6.15 -8.61
N HIS A 92 -19.22 -5.57 -7.51
CA HIS A 92 -18.47 -4.77 -6.55
C HIS A 92 -18.36 -5.40 -5.15
N LEU A 93 -18.60 -6.72 -5.06
CA LEU A 93 -18.57 -7.45 -3.81
C LEU A 93 -17.15 -7.49 -3.21
N GLN A 94 -16.96 -6.90 -2.03
CA GLN A 94 -15.66 -6.80 -1.35
C GLN A 94 -15.55 -7.74 -0.15
N TYR A 95 -16.64 -7.84 0.61
CA TYR A 95 -16.81 -8.74 1.74
C TYR A 95 -17.92 -9.71 1.36
N PHE A 96 -17.93 -10.91 1.93
CA PHE A 96 -18.98 -11.84 1.52
C PHE A 96 -19.48 -12.77 2.62
N ILE A 97 -18.62 -13.57 3.25
CA ILE A 97 -19.03 -14.58 4.24
C ILE A 97 -17.97 -14.68 5.35
N GLU A 98 -18.36 -14.40 6.59
CA GLU A 98 -17.56 -14.67 7.79
C GLU A 98 -18.38 -15.49 8.80
N ASN A 99 -17.77 -16.45 9.50
CA ASN A 99 -18.39 -17.20 10.60
C ASN A 99 -19.79 -17.79 10.33
N ASN A 100 -20.09 -18.18 9.09
CA ASN A 100 -21.35 -18.85 8.77
C ASN A 100 -21.18 -20.36 8.86
N ASP A 101 -22.19 -21.05 9.38
CA ASP A 101 -22.29 -22.51 9.33
C ASP A 101 -22.99 -22.90 8.03
N ILE A 102 -22.26 -23.52 7.10
CA ILE A 102 -22.75 -23.86 5.76
C ILE A 102 -22.72 -25.38 5.61
N GLN A 103 -23.90 -25.99 5.49
CA GLN A 103 -24.02 -27.45 5.34
C GLN A 103 -23.68 -27.89 3.91
N ASP A 104 -24.36 -27.33 2.91
CA ASP A 104 -24.12 -27.64 1.49
C ASP A 104 -23.81 -26.37 0.68
N LEU A 105 -22.73 -26.45 -0.09
CA LEU A 105 -22.29 -25.44 -1.04
C LEU A 105 -22.30 -26.04 -2.45
N SER A 106 -23.09 -25.45 -3.36
CA SER A 106 -23.14 -25.92 -4.75
C SER A 106 -21.85 -25.57 -5.52
N LYS A 107 -21.55 -26.36 -6.55
CA LYS A 107 -20.27 -26.32 -7.28
C LYS A 107 -19.99 -24.95 -7.92
N TYR A 108 -21.02 -24.28 -8.43
CA TYR A 108 -20.93 -23.00 -9.12
C TYR A 108 -21.50 -21.85 -8.27
N THR A 109 -21.61 -22.02 -6.94
CA THR A 109 -22.13 -21.00 -6.00
C THR A 109 -21.61 -19.60 -6.28
N PHE A 110 -20.30 -19.49 -6.55
CA PHE A 110 -19.61 -18.22 -6.69
C PHE A 110 -19.37 -17.80 -8.15
N ARG A 111 -19.89 -18.57 -9.11
CA ARG A 111 -19.81 -18.25 -10.53
C ARG A 111 -20.55 -16.92 -10.77
N GLY A 112 -19.93 -16.04 -11.56
CA GLY A 112 -20.41 -14.66 -11.74
C GLY A 112 -19.77 -13.60 -10.83
N LEU A 113 -19.04 -14.00 -9.77
CA LEU A 113 -18.17 -13.09 -9.00
C LEU A 113 -16.84 -12.90 -9.73
N LYS A 114 -16.79 -11.95 -10.66
CA LYS A 114 -15.66 -11.74 -11.57
C LYS A 114 -14.46 -10.99 -10.95
N SER A 115 -14.46 -10.75 -9.65
CA SER A 115 -13.64 -9.68 -9.05
C SER A 115 -13.10 -9.96 -7.65
N LEU A 116 -13.34 -11.15 -7.08
CA LEU A 116 -12.90 -11.45 -5.72
C LEU A 116 -11.38 -11.58 -5.71
N THR A 117 -10.71 -10.72 -4.96
CA THR A 117 -9.26 -10.76 -4.77
C THR A 117 -8.95 -10.87 -3.29
N HIS A 118 -7.84 -11.48 -2.93
CA HIS A 118 -7.41 -11.59 -1.53
C HIS A 118 -5.89 -11.70 -1.42
N PHE A 119 -5.31 -11.19 -0.34
CA PHE A 119 -3.90 -11.38 0.00
C PHE A 119 -3.78 -12.56 0.96
N ALA A 120 -3.28 -13.70 0.48
CA ALA A 120 -3.03 -14.88 1.30
C ALA A 120 -1.56 -14.94 1.71
N VAL A 121 -1.26 -15.42 2.92
CA VAL A 121 0.14 -15.68 3.31
C VAL A 121 0.73 -16.69 2.33
N TYR A 122 1.82 -16.31 1.70
CA TYR A 122 2.54 -17.10 0.70
C TYR A 122 3.75 -17.78 1.32
N GLU A 123 4.63 -16.98 1.92
CA GLU A 123 5.85 -17.44 2.58
C GLU A 123 6.00 -16.77 3.94
N THR A 124 6.55 -17.52 4.90
CA THR A 124 6.90 -17.02 6.23
C THR A 124 8.40 -17.12 6.40
N PHE A 125 9.03 -15.97 6.65
CA PHE A 125 10.45 -15.88 6.90
C PHE A 125 10.68 -15.85 8.43
N PRO A 126 11.35 -16.85 9.02
CA PRO A 126 11.49 -17.00 10.47
C PRO A 126 12.57 -16.06 11.05
N PHE A 127 12.48 -14.77 10.74
CA PHE A 127 13.33 -13.71 11.26
C PHE A 127 12.60 -12.37 11.29
N HIS A 128 13.07 -11.46 12.14
CA HIS A 128 12.61 -10.08 12.17
C HIS A 128 13.35 -9.24 11.12
N SER A 129 12.68 -8.22 10.60
CA SER A 129 13.27 -7.24 9.68
C SER A 129 12.72 -5.83 9.93
N VAL A 130 13.55 -4.82 9.64
CA VAL A 130 13.19 -3.40 9.77
C VAL A 130 12.95 -2.72 8.44
N SER A 131 13.46 -3.27 7.34
CA SER A 131 13.19 -2.83 5.98
C SER A 131 13.20 -4.01 5.01
N VAL A 132 12.49 -3.84 3.90
CA VAL A 132 12.44 -4.79 2.79
C VAL A 132 12.42 -3.99 1.48
N GLU A 133 13.24 -4.40 0.52
CA GLU A 133 13.32 -3.81 -0.83
C GLU A 133 13.40 -4.94 -1.85
N SER A 134 12.52 -4.95 -2.85
CA SER A 134 12.62 -5.84 -4.00
C SER A 134 13.28 -5.14 -5.17
N TYR A 135 14.09 -5.87 -5.93
CA TYR A 135 14.76 -5.35 -7.12
C TYR A 135 14.98 -6.45 -8.15
N GLU A 136 15.12 -6.05 -9.41
CA GLU A 136 15.49 -6.92 -10.51
C GLU A 136 16.95 -6.66 -10.87
N PHE A 137 17.72 -7.72 -11.09
CA PHE A 137 19.10 -7.62 -11.53
C PHE A 137 19.46 -8.83 -12.39
N SER A 138 20.05 -8.58 -13.57
CA SER A 138 20.45 -9.64 -14.51
C SER A 138 19.32 -10.60 -14.91
N GLY A 139 18.05 -10.15 -14.88
CA GLY A 139 16.86 -10.95 -15.22
C GLY A 139 16.30 -11.79 -14.07
N ASP A 140 16.95 -11.79 -12.91
CA ASP A 140 16.46 -12.45 -11.70
C ASP A 140 15.82 -11.43 -10.74
N HIS A 141 14.89 -11.93 -9.92
CA HIS A 141 14.25 -11.13 -8.87
C HIS A 141 14.88 -11.38 -7.51
N PHE A 142 15.22 -10.29 -6.83
CA PHE A 142 15.86 -10.32 -5.52
C PHE A 142 15.06 -9.53 -4.49
N VAL A 143 15.28 -9.89 -3.23
CA VAL A 143 14.74 -9.17 -2.07
C VAL A 143 15.86 -8.94 -1.06
N ALA A 144 16.05 -7.69 -0.64
CA ALA A 144 16.96 -7.31 0.42
C ALA A 144 16.19 -7.06 1.72
N PHE A 145 16.60 -7.71 2.81
CA PHE A 145 16.08 -7.49 4.15
C PHE A 145 17.17 -6.96 5.07
N ALA A 146 16.89 -5.89 5.80
CA ALA A 146 17.72 -5.49 6.95
C ALA A 146 17.19 -6.17 8.22
N GLN A 147 17.99 -7.08 8.78
CA GLN A 147 17.62 -7.90 9.94
C GLN A 147 18.26 -7.32 11.22
N PRO A 148 17.48 -6.77 12.15
CA PRO A 148 18.03 -6.12 13.35
C PRO A 148 18.74 -7.11 14.29
N ASP A 149 18.22 -8.33 14.46
CA ASP A 149 18.75 -9.28 15.46
C ASP A 149 20.10 -9.87 15.04
N SER A 150 20.23 -10.24 13.77
CA SER A 150 21.47 -10.76 13.21
C SER A 150 22.42 -9.64 12.78
N GLY A 151 21.87 -8.44 12.62
CA GLY A 151 22.51 -7.28 12.00
C GLY A 151 22.62 -7.38 10.48
N PHE A 152 22.27 -8.52 9.86
CA PHE A 152 22.60 -8.72 8.46
C PHE A 152 21.72 -7.94 7.50
N CYS A 153 22.35 -7.40 6.46
CA CYS A 153 21.68 -7.16 5.19
C CYS A 153 21.65 -8.48 4.41
N THR A 154 20.51 -9.15 4.40
CA THR A 154 20.35 -10.49 3.81
C THR A 154 19.59 -10.38 2.49
N LEU A 155 20.17 -10.96 1.44
CA LEU A 155 19.60 -11.05 0.11
C LEU A 155 18.94 -12.41 -0.09
N TYR A 156 17.76 -12.40 -0.69
CA TYR A 156 17.05 -13.57 -1.20
C TYR A 156 16.91 -13.44 -2.71
N ILE A 157 16.92 -14.57 -3.40
CA ILE A 157 16.68 -14.70 -4.84
C ILE A 157 15.44 -15.55 -5.06
N TRP A 158 14.67 -15.23 -6.09
CA TRP A 158 13.53 -16.04 -6.51
C TRP A 158 13.98 -17.34 -7.17
N ASP A 159 13.45 -18.48 -6.71
CA ASP A 159 13.64 -19.79 -7.34
C ASP A 159 12.48 -20.06 -8.30
N HIS A 160 12.72 -20.00 -9.61
CA HIS A 160 11.72 -20.24 -10.66
C HIS A 160 11.21 -21.69 -10.72
N VAL A 161 11.87 -22.64 -10.07
CA VAL A 161 11.47 -24.06 -10.05
C VAL A 161 10.55 -24.33 -8.87
N GLU A 162 10.97 -23.90 -7.69
CA GLU A 162 10.20 -24.11 -6.46
C GLU A 162 9.17 -23.00 -6.19
N MET A 163 9.25 -21.90 -6.94
CA MET A 163 8.41 -20.72 -6.79
C MET A 163 8.50 -20.12 -5.38
N ILE A 164 9.69 -20.04 -4.80
CA ILE A 164 9.91 -19.49 -3.44
C ILE A 164 11.12 -18.57 -3.40
N PHE A 165 11.22 -17.73 -2.38
CA PHE A 165 12.43 -16.93 -2.13
C PHE A 165 13.46 -17.72 -1.33
N ARG A 166 14.65 -17.92 -1.90
CA ARG A 166 15.77 -18.61 -1.27
C ARG A 166 16.84 -17.64 -0.82
N ARG A 167 17.47 -17.92 0.33
CA ARG A 167 18.58 -17.10 0.81
C ARG A 167 19.72 -17.17 -0.19
N PHE A 168 20.18 -16.00 -0.63
CA PHE A 168 21.26 -15.84 -1.59
C PHE A 168 22.58 -15.47 -0.91
N HIS A 169 22.60 -14.39 -0.12
CA HIS A 169 23.85 -13.86 0.45
C HIS A 169 23.61 -12.96 1.67
N ASN A 170 24.62 -12.81 2.54
CA ASN A 170 24.62 -11.86 3.65
C ASN A 170 25.78 -10.86 3.48
N ILE A 171 25.49 -9.56 3.39
CA ILE A 171 26.52 -8.54 3.08
C ILE A 171 27.30 -8.12 4.34
N THR A 172 26.64 -7.50 5.31
CA THR A 172 27.30 -6.90 6.49
C THR A 172 26.39 -6.87 7.69
N ARG A 173 26.93 -6.61 8.89
CA ARG A 173 26.20 -6.57 10.17
C ARG A 173 25.70 -5.16 10.52
N SER A 174 24.82 -5.04 11.52
CA SER A 174 24.22 -3.77 11.99
C SER A 174 23.45 -2.94 10.95
N ALA A 175 22.91 -3.57 9.91
CA ALA A 175 22.11 -2.90 8.88
C ALA A 175 20.72 -2.49 9.40
N VAL A 176 20.33 -1.25 9.10
CA VAL A 176 18.98 -0.71 9.33
C VAL A 176 18.23 -0.51 8.02
N TYR A 177 18.96 -0.22 6.94
CA TYR A 177 18.37 -0.13 5.61
C TYR A 177 19.34 -0.69 4.57
N CYS A 178 18.79 -1.41 3.59
CA CYS A 178 19.52 -1.97 2.46
C CYS A 178 18.88 -1.49 1.17
N LYS A 179 19.47 -0.49 0.51
CA LYS A 179 18.93 0.05 -0.73
C LYS A 179 19.74 -0.44 -1.93
N PRO A 180 19.18 -1.31 -2.79
CA PRO A 180 19.82 -1.70 -4.04
C PRO A 180 19.77 -0.54 -5.04
N VAL A 181 20.82 -0.39 -5.83
CA VAL A 181 20.93 0.59 -6.93
C VAL A 181 21.62 -0.08 -8.11
N VAL A 182 20.95 -0.17 -9.25
CA VAL A 182 21.52 -0.75 -10.47
C VAL A 182 21.91 0.39 -11.41
N ILE A 183 23.21 0.52 -11.67
CA ILE A 183 23.76 1.56 -12.55
C ILE A 183 24.58 0.88 -13.64
N ASN A 184 24.21 1.07 -14.91
CA ASN A 184 24.91 0.50 -16.06
C ASN A 184 25.13 -1.02 -15.94
N ASN A 185 24.11 -1.75 -15.50
CA ASN A 185 24.14 -3.20 -15.26
C ASN A 185 25.12 -3.65 -14.15
N THR A 186 25.53 -2.74 -13.26
CA THR A 186 26.29 -3.04 -12.05
C THR A 186 25.41 -2.80 -10.83
N LEU A 187 25.37 -3.77 -9.92
CA LEU A 187 24.63 -3.67 -8.66
C LEU A 187 25.49 -3.01 -7.58
N TYR A 188 24.95 -1.94 -7.01
CA TYR A 188 25.43 -1.30 -5.80
C TYR A 188 24.41 -1.50 -4.67
N MET A 189 24.91 -1.61 -3.45
CA MET A 189 24.08 -1.71 -2.24
C MET A 189 24.50 -0.61 -1.28
N VAL A 190 23.59 0.32 -1.00
CA VAL A 190 23.75 1.32 0.05
C VAL A 190 23.24 0.71 1.35
N VAL A 191 24.16 0.45 2.29
CA VAL A 191 23.84 -0.13 3.59
C VAL A 191 23.93 0.93 4.68
N ALA A 192 22.78 1.34 5.19
CA ALA A 192 22.67 2.24 6.34
C ALA A 192 22.81 1.46 7.64
N GLN A 193 23.66 1.95 8.55
CA GLN A 193 23.97 1.27 9.82
C GLN A 193 23.98 2.28 10.97
N LEU A 194 23.51 1.84 12.15
CA LEU A 194 23.53 2.66 13.37
C LEU A 194 24.89 2.65 14.08
N PHE A 195 25.69 1.62 13.83
CA PHE A 195 26.98 1.41 14.47
C PHE A 195 28.03 1.09 13.41
N GLY A 196 29.24 1.65 13.55
CA GLY A 196 30.36 1.42 12.62
C GLY A 196 30.39 2.33 11.39
N GLY A 197 29.39 3.19 11.21
CA GLY A 197 29.24 4.01 10.00
C GLY A 197 28.49 3.25 8.90
N SER A 198 27.97 3.99 7.91
CA SER A 198 27.25 3.40 6.77
C SER A 198 28.18 3.24 5.57
N HIS A 199 27.89 2.30 4.68
CA HIS A 199 28.81 1.90 3.62
C HIS A 199 28.10 1.60 2.31
N ILE A 200 28.85 1.70 1.21
CA ILE A 200 28.41 1.31 -0.14
C ILE A 200 29.21 0.08 -0.56
N TYR A 201 28.49 -0.93 -1.02
CA TYR A 201 29.05 -2.16 -1.56
C TYR A 201 28.74 -2.24 -3.05
N TRP A 202 29.61 -2.87 -3.82
CA TRP A 202 29.32 -3.28 -5.21
C TRP A 202 29.40 -4.80 -5.33
N GLU A 203 28.65 -5.36 -6.27
CA GLU A 203 28.77 -6.79 -6.62
C GLU A 203 29.80 -6.96 -7.74
N GLU A 204 30.98 -7.51 -7.40
CA GLU A 204 32.04 -7.80 -8.39
C GLU A 204 31.76 -9.10 -9.17
N GLY A 205 30.97 -9.99 -8.56
CA GLY A 205 30.50 -11.24 -9.13
C GLY A 205 29.45 -11.86 -8.22
N PRO A 206 28.78 -12.96 -8.62
CA PRO A 206 27.67 -13.53 -7.88
C PRO A 206 28.02 -13.75 -6.41
N GLN A 207 27.23 -13.18 -5.50
CA GLN A 207 27.43 -13.29 -4.04
C GLN A 207 28.74 -12.67 -3.52
N ARG A 208 29.43 -11.83 -4.29
CA ARG A 208 30.67 -11.18 -3.90
C ARG A 208 30.47 -9.68 -3.80
N PHE A 209 30.00 -9.25 -2.64
CA PHE A 209 29.83 -7.84 -2.30
C PHE A 209 31.11 -7.28 -1.67
N ILE A 210 31.72 -6.30 -2.32
CA ILE A 210 32.92 -5.63 -1.81
C ILE A 210 32.55 -4.22 -1.39
N LYS A 211 32.94 -3.85 -0.17
CA LYS A 211 32.83 -2.47 0.31
C LYS A 211 33.73 -1.58 -0.54
N ILE A 212 33.15 -0.60 -1.22
CA ILE A 212 33.88 0.36 -2.06
C ILE A 212 33.96 1.76 -1.45
N GLN A 213 33.05 2.09 -0.54
CA GLN A 213 32.97 3.45 -0.01
C GLN A 213 32.40 3.53 1.41
N ASP A 214 32.95 4.44 2.20
CA ASP A 214 32.42 4.89 3.48
C ASP A 214 31.52 6.12 3.30
N ILE A 215 30.36 6.13 3.95
CA ILE A 215 29.49 7.30 4.05
C ILE A 215 29.97 8.16 5.21
N ASP A 216 30.03 9.48 5.01
CA ASP A 216 30.57 10.44 5.99
C ASP A 216 29.81 10.39 7.32
N THR A 217 30.46 9.84 8.35
CA THR A 217 29.90 9.64 9.70
C THR A 217 29.71 10.94 10.46
N ASN A 218 30.31 12.06 10.01
CA ASN A 218 30.04 13.36 10.59
C ASN A 218 28.67 13.88 10.17
N ARG A 219 28.21 13.53 8.96
CA ARG A 219 26.92 13.95 8.40
C ARG A 219 25.81 12.95 8.68
N VAL A 220 26.09 11.65 8.47
CA VAL A 220 25.12 10.56 8.66
C VAL A 220 25.52 9.77 9.90
N ARG A 221 24.76 9.93 10.97
CA ARG A 221 24.99 9.36 12.30
C ARG A 221 23.93 8.34 12.69
N LYS A 222 22.64 8.63 12.46
CA LYS A 222 21.52 7.72 12.79
C LYS A 222 20.60 7.58 11.59
N PRO A 223 21.06 6.91 10.52
CA PRO A 223 20.26 6.75 9.32
C PRO A 223 18.99 5.93 9.63
N ASN A 224 17.86 6.37 9.10
CA ASN A 224 16.57 5.70 9.29
C ASN A 224 15.97 5.17 7.99
N PHE A 225 16.19 5.88 6.88
CA PHE A 225 15.66 5.53 5.57
C PHE A 225 16.64 5.93 4.47
N VAL A 226 16.68 5.16 3.39
CA VAL A 226 17.49 5.46 2.20
C VAL A 226 16.59 5.38 0.98
N ASP A 227 16.64 6.40 0.14
CA ASP A 227 15.96 6.40 -1.15
C ASP A 227 16.91 6.73 -2.29
N THR A 228 16.55 6.31 -3.50
CA THR A 228 17.33 6.53 -4.71
C THR A 228 16.46 7.14 -5.81
N PHE A 229 17.05 8.04 -6.59
CA PHE A 229 16.34 8.69 -7.67
C PHE A 229 17.29 9.08 -8.80
N LEU A 230 16.76 9.10 -10.02
CA LEU A 230 17.45 9.57 -11.21
C LEU A 230 17.01 11.00 -11.50
N LEU A 231 17.97 11.89 -11.73
CA LEU A 231 17.72 13.31 -11.96
C LEU A 231 18.72 13.86 -12.98
N ASP A 232 18.21 14.42 -14.07
CA ASP A 232 19.03 14.94 -15.17
C ASP A 232 20.08 13.91 -15.68
N ASP A 233 19.66 12.64 -15.83
CA ASP A 233 20.49 11.47 -16.20
C ASP A 233 21.61 11.11 -15.20
N GLU A 234 21.55 11.64 -13.99
CA GLU A 234 22.50 11.34 -12.93
C GLU A 234 21.82 10.63 -11.76
N TRP A 235 22.47 9.59 -11.23
CA TRP A 235 21.96 8.84 -10.08
C TRP A 235 22.26 9.57 -8.78
N TYR A 236 21.27 9.62 -7.90
CA TYR A 236 21.39 10.13 -6.55
C TYR A 236 20.83 9.12 -5.56
N PHE A 237 21.36 9.16 -4.34
CA PHE A 237 20.65 8.62 -3.19
C PHE A 237 20.62 9.64 -2.06
N VAL A 238 19.64 9.49 -1.19
CA VAL A 238 19.44 10.32 -0.01
C VAL A 238 19.32 9.43 1.22
N VAL A 239 19.96 9.85 2.30
CA VAL A 239 19.88 9.17 3.60
C VAL A 239 19.21 10.09 4.59
N ALA A 240 18.02 9.71 5.06
CA ALA A 240 17.33 10.42 6.14
C ALA A 240 18.00 10.12 7.49
N ASP A 241 18.38 11.16 8.23
CA ASP A 241 19.03 11.03 9.54
C ASP A 241 18.10 11.45 10.68
N SER A 242 17.91 10.54 11.62
CA SER A 242 17.01 10.73 12.77
C SER A 242 17.68 11.41 13.98
N SER A 243 18.97 11.77 13.88
CA SER A 243 19.70 12.47 14.93
C SER A 243 19.78 13.97 14.67
N LYS A 244 19.77 14.76 15.75
CA LYS A 244 19.95 16.22 15.65
C LYS A 244 21.36 16.64 15.20
N ALA A 245 22.35 15.79 15.43
CA ALA A 245 23.75 16.10 15.11
C ALA A 245 24.13 15.67 13.68
N GLY A 246 23.35 14.77 13.08
CA GLY A 246 23.42 14.46 11.67
C GLY A 246 22.52 15.38 10.85
N SER A 247 22.55 15.19 9.54
CA SER A 247 21.68 15.87 8.59
C SER A 247 21.31 14.93 7.46
N THR A 248 20.08 15.01 6.97
CA THR A 248 19.67 14.28 5.77
C THR A 248 20.60 14.64 4.62
N SER A 249 21.25 13.66 4.02
CA SER A 249 22.38 13.90 3.11
C SER A 249 22.13 13.25 1.76
N ILE A 250 22.27 14.04 0.70
CA ILE A 250 22.17 13.62 -0.70
C ILE A 250 23.57 13.34 -1.22
N TYR A 251 23.70 12.23 -1.94
CA TYR A 251 24.92 11.81 -2.61
C TYR A 251 24.64 11.66 -4.10
N ARG A 252 25.62 12.03 -4.92
CA ARG A 252 25.56 11.98 -6.38
C ARG A 252 26.55 10.97 -6.91
N TRP A 253 26.10 10.14 -7.84
CA TRP A 253 26.95 9.24 -8.59
C TRP A 253 27.94 10.02 -9.46
N ASN A 254 29.21 9.67 -9.36
CA ASN A 254 30.26 10.17 -10.23
C ASN A 254 31.21 9.03 -10.55
N SER A 255 31.01 8.42 -11.73
CA SER A 255 31.82 7.39 -12.41
C SER A 255 32.23 6.15 -11.59
N ASN A 256 32.87 6.33 -10.44
CA ASN A 256 33.44 5.29 -9.58
C ASN A 256 32.77 5.20 -8.19
N GLY A 257 31.90 6.15 -7.82
CA GLY A 257 31.28 6.15 -6.49
C GLY A 257 30.28 7.28 -6.28
N PHE A 258 29.76 7.38 -5.06
CA PHE A 258 28.76 8.36 -4.68
C PHE A 258 29.34 9.41 -3.74
N TYR A 259 29.33 10.67 -4.13
CA TYR A 259 29.94 11.75 -3.35
C TYR A 259 28.88 12.67 -2.80
N SER A 260 29.15 13.25 -1.62
CA SER A 260 28.18 14.15 -1.00
C SER A 260 27.90 15.35 -1.92
N HIS A 261 26.61 15.60 -2.13
CA HIS A 261 26.11 16.62 -3.03
C HIS A 261 25.46 17.77 -2.25
N GLN A 262 24.63 17.43 -1.26
CA GLN A 262 23.90 18.42 -0.46
C GLN A 262 23.47 17.83 0.89
N SER A 263 23.49 18.65 1.94
CA SER A 263 22.84 18.34 3.22
C SER A 263 21.57 19.17 3.38
N LEU A 264 20.52 18.54 3.87
CA LEU A 264 19.19 19.11 4.09
C LEU A 264 18.82 19.07 5.57
N HIS A 265 17.94 19.99 5.95
CA HIS A 265 17.22 19.99 7.21
C HIS A 265 18.10 19.82 8.48
N PRO A 266 19.14 20.67 8.67
CA PRO A 266 20.04 20.57 9.81
C PRO A 266 19.28 20.68 11.14
N TRP A 267 19.71 19.94 12.16
CA TRP A 267 19.14 19.93 13.52
C TRP A 267 17.76 19.28 13.68
N HIS A 268 17.25 18.65 12.62
CA HIS A 268 15.98 17.92 12.62
C HIS A 268 16.21 16.42 12.77
N ARG A 269 15.12 15.70 13.09
CA ARG A 269 15.14 14.24 13.25
C ARG A 269 14.32 13.64 12.12
N ASP A 270 14.91 13.56 10.95
CA ASP A 270 14.24 13.10 9.75
C ASP A 270 14.03 11.58 9.83
N THR A 271 12.79 11.16 9.59
CA THR A 271 12.36 9.76 9.65
C THR A 271 12.22 9.15 8.27
N HIS A 272 11.83 9.95 7.28
CA HIS A 272 11.59 9.48 5.92
C HIS A 272 11.85 10.59 4.90
N VAL A 273 12.21 10.18 3.69
CA VAL A 273 12.34 11.05 2.53
C VAL A 273 11.60 10.40 1.36
N GLU A 274 10.81 11.21 0.65
CA GLU A 274 10.07 10.79 -0.53
C GLU A 274 10.46 11.67 -1.71
N PHE A 275 10.94 11.06 -2.80
CA PHE A 275 11.17 11.75 -4.06
C PHE A 275 9.93 11.71 -4.96
N ILE A 276 9.58 12.85 -5.55
CA ILE A 276 8.51 12.97 -6.54
C ILE A 276 8.94 13.87 -7.69
N ASP A 277 8.57 13.53 -8.92
CA ASP A 277 8.65 14.46 -10.06
C ASP A 277 7.23 14.79 -10.55
N VAL A 278 6.87 16.07 -10.45
CA VAL A 278 5.56 16.58 -10.84
C VAL A 278 5.71 17.51 -12.03
N GLY A 279 5.53 16.96 -13.23
CA GLY A 279 5.59 17.73 -14.47
C GLY A 279 6.99 18.29 -14.79
N GLY A 280 8.04 17.50 -14.55
CA GLY A 280 9.44 17.89 -14.78
C GLY A 280 10.01 18.81 -13.70
N LYS A 281 9.33 18.87 -12.55
CA LYS A 281 9.73 19.58 -11.34
C LYS A 281 9.98 18.55 -10.24
N PRO A 282 11.24 18.15 -10.04
CA PRO A 282 11.63 17.23 -8.98
C PRO A 282 11.50 17.89 -7.61
N HIS A 283 10.96 17.14 -6.65
CA HIS A 283 10.83 17.54 -5.26
C HIS A 283 11.27 16.41 -4.33
N LEU A 284 11.74 16.80 -3.14
CA LEU A 284 11.95 15.91 -2.01
C LEU A 284 11.03 16.35 -0.88
N ILE A 285 10.32 15.40 -0.29
CA ILE A 285 9.50 15.62 0.91
C ILE A 285 10.18 14.95 2.08
N LEU A 286 10.55 15.73 3.10
CA LEU A 286 11.13 15.22 4.34
C LEU A 286 10.07 15.15 5.43
N SER A 287 9.95 13.98 6.05
CA SER A 287 9.19 13.76 7.28
C SER A 287 10.13 13.78 8.47
N SER A 288 9.74 14.44 9.55
CA SER A 288 10.58 14.58 10.74
C SER A 288 9.75 14.53 12.01
N ALA A 289 10.34 14.03 13.10
CA ALA A 289 9.67 13.96 14.39
C ALA A 289 9.29 15.37 14.88
N SER A 290 8.04 15.55 15.32
CA SER A 290 7.52 16.81 15.87
C SER A 290 7.54 18.00 14.92
N GLN A 291 7.56 17.75 13.61
CA GLN A 291 7.45 18.78 12.57
C GLN A 291 6.45 18.37 11.47
N PRO A 292 5.87 19.33 10.75
CA PRO A 292 5.16 19.06 9.50
C PRO A 292 6.15 18.67 8.38
N PRO A 293 5.73 17.91 7.36
CA PRO A 293 6.58 17.58 6.22
C PRO A 293 7.07 18.81 5.47
N VAL A 294 8.35 18.82 5.12
CA VAL A 294 9.00 19.92 4.40
C VAL A 294 9.22 19.51 2.94
N VAL A 295 8.83 20.38 2.01
CA VAL A 295 9.01 20.17 0.57
C VAL A 295 10.18 21.00 0.08
N TYR A 296 11.13 20.34 -0.56
CA TYR A 296 12.22 20.96 -1.30
C TYR A 296 11.98 20.77 -2.79
N GLN A 297 12.31 21.77 -3.61
CA GLN A 297 12.23 21.71 -5.06
C GLN A 297 13.63 21.81 -5.68
N TRP A 298 13.90 21.01 -6.71
CA TRP A 298 15.14 21.07 -7.45
C TRP A 298 15.30 22.38 -8.20
N ASN A 299 16.38 23.10 -7.91
CA ASN A 299 16.83 24.26 -8.66
C ASN A 299 17.88 23.82 -9.69
N ARG A 300 17.48 23.76 -10.97
CA ARG A 300 18.36 23.35 -12.07
C ARG A 300 19.60 24.24 -12.25
N ASN A 301 19.51 25.53 -11.92
CA ASN A 301 20.63 26.46 -12.06
C ASN A 301 21.72 26.19 -11.00
N GLN A 302 21.30 25.92 -9.77
CA GLN A 302 22.21 25.61 -8.67
C GLN A 302 22.56 24.13 -8.56
N LYS A 303 21.83 23.27 -9.29
CA LYS A 303 21.82 21.82 -9.14
C LYS A 303 21.66 21.42 -7.66
N GLN A 304 20.72 22.04 -6.95
CA GLN A 304 20.47 21.80 -5.53
C GLN A 304 18.98 21.87 -5.22
N PHE A 305 18.55 21.14 -4.20
CA PHE A 305 17.20 21.24 -3.64
C PHE A 305 17.08 22.48 -2.75
N ALA A 306 16.22 23.42 -3.11
CA ALA A 306 15.92 24.59 -2.30
C ALA A 306 14.60 24.39 -1.55
N PHE A 307 14.46 24.98 -0.37
CA PHE A 307 13.19 25.00 0.36
C PHE A 307 12.09 25.56 -0.54
N HIS A 308 10.95 24.86 -0.63
CA HIS A 308 9.81 25.25 -1.44
C HIS A 308 8.59 25.57 -0.57
N SER A 309 8.17 24.62 0.28
CA SER A 309 6.99 24.79 1.11
C SER A 309 6.95 23.81 2.29
N ILE A 310 5.90 23.91 3.11
CA ILE A 310 5.58 22.99 4.19
C ILE A 310 4.16 22.46 3.96
N ILE A 311 3.95 21.17 4.21
CA ILE A 311 2.63 20.53 4.16
C ILE A 311 2.00 20.67 5.56
N THR A 312 1.21 21.73 5.78
CA THR A 312 0.73 22.15 7.10
C THR A 312 -0.46 21.34 7.62
N GLU A 313 -1.02 20.46 6.79
CA GLU A 313 -2.20 19.65 7.09
C GLU A 313 -1.99 18.71 8.27
N LEU A 314 -0.74 18.33 8.57
CA LEU A 314 -0.43 17.34 9.58
C LEU A 314 0.98 17.53 10.17
N ALA A 315 1.07 17.59 11.51
CA ALA A 315 2.32 17.47 12.25
C ALA A 315 2.58 16.00 12.66
N ASP A 316 3.82 15.68 13.03
CA ASP A 316 4.24 14.34 13.46
C ASP A 316 4.01 13.25 12.40
N VAL A 317 4.16 13.62 11.13
CA VAL A 317 4.11 12.67 10.02
C VAL A 317 5.36 11.78 10.08
N GLN A 318 5.14 10.48 10.25
CA GLN A 318 6.20 9.47 10.28
C GLN A 318 6.74 9.19 8.88
N MET A 319 5.84 9.11 7.89
CA MET A 319 6.19 8.76 6.52
C MET A 319 5.23 9.43 5.54
N VAL A 320 5.77 9.81 4.39
CA VAL A 320 5.01 10.27 3.23
C VAL A 320 5.27 9.30 2.09
N LYS A 321 4.21 8.80 1.46
CA LYS A 321 4.31 8.02 0.22
C LYS A 321 3.40 8.61 -0.83
N HIS A 322 3.87 8.67 -2.07
CA HIS A 322 3.06 9.16 -3.18
C HIS A 322 2.45 8.01 -4.00
N PHE A 323 1.35 8.30 -4.69
CA PHE A 323 0.78 7.40 -5.69
C PHE A 323 0.02 8.18 -6.76
N TRP A 324 -0.20 7.53 -7.90
CA TRP A 324 -0.84 8.14 -9.06
C TRP A 324 -2.09 7.37 -9.43
N VAL A 325 -3.22 8.07 -9.52
CA VAL A 325 -4.44 7.51 -10.10
C VAL A 325 -4.89 8.39 -11.25
N ARG A 326 -5.02 7.80 -12.45
CA ARG A 326 -5.43 8.52 -13.67
C ARG A 326 -4.62 9.81 -13.90
N LYS A 327 -3.30 9.74 -13.69
CA LYS A 327 -2.32 10.85 -13.79
C LYS A 327 -2.50 11.98 -12.77
N VAL A 328 -3.35 11.79 -11.76
CA VAL A 328 -3.47 12.71 -10.61
C VAL A 328 -2.57 12.21 -9.49
N LEU A 329 -1.77 13.11 -8.93
CA LEU A 329 -0.89 12.84 -7.81
C LEU A 329 -1.67 12.87 -6.49
N TYR A 330 -1.40 11.89 -5.65
CA TYR A 330 -1.87 11.82 -4.27
C TYR A 330 -0.69 11.55 -3.34
N LEU A 331 -0.81 12.01 -2.10
CA LEU A 331 0.11 11.71 -1.01
C LEU A 331 -0.64 11.02 0.12
N CYS A 332 -0.02 10.00 0.71
CA CYS A 332 -0.41 9.44 1.99
C CYS A 332 0.55 9.92 3.08
N LEU A 333 0.02 10.67 4.04
CA LEU A 333 0.74 11.18 5.20
C LEU A 333 0.41 10.30 6.39
N THR A 334 1.38 9.51 6.83
CA THR A 334 1.18 8.51 7.89
C THR A 334 1.64 9.02 9.24
N ARG A 335 0.77 8.90 10.25
CA ARG A 335 1.11 9.16 11.66
C ARG A 335 1.17 7.87 12.45
N PHE A 336 1.93 7.90 13.55
CA PHE A 336 1.97 6.80 14.50
C PHE A 336 0.61 6.61 15.21
N ILE A 337 0.05 7.67 15.78
CA ILE A 337 -1.26 7.69 16.45
C ILE A 337 -2.09 8.87 15.91
N GLY A 338 -3.41 8.71 15.91
CA GLY A 338 -4.35 9.70 15.39
C GLY A 338 -4.77 9.35 13.98
N ASP A 339 -5.04 10.36 13.15
CA ASP A 339 -5.46 10.13 11.77
C ASP A 339 -4.33 10.41 10.79
N SER A 340 -4.02 9.40 9.96
CA SER A 340 -3.28 9.58 8.72
C SER A 340 -4.17 10.24 7.67
N LYS A 341 -3.57 10.89 6.68
CA LYS A 341 -4.32 11.67 5.68
C LYS A 341 -3.94 11.28 4.27
N ILE A 342 -4.93 11.25 3.38
CA ILE A 342 -4.74 11.21 1.93
C ILE A 342 -4.97 12.61 1.40
N LEU A 343 -3.97 13.15 0.72
CA LEU A 343 -4.02 14.44 0.06
C LEU A 343 -4.01 14.25 -1.45
N ARG A 344 -4.73 15.09 -2.18
CA ARG A 344 -4.75 15.18 -3.64
C ARG A 344 -4.03 16.44 -4.10
N TRP A 345 -3.21 16.34 -5.13
CA TRP A 345 -2.61 17.50 -5.78
C TRP A 345 -3.62 18.22 -6.67
N GLU A 346 -3.83 19.51 -6.44
CA GLU A 346 -4.68 20.40 -7.25
C GLU A 346 -3.86 21.52 -7.91
N GLY A 347 -2.71 21.18 -8.49
CA GLY A 347 -1.90 22.06 -9.33
C GLY A 347 -1.00 23.04 -8.59
N GLN A 348 -1.45 23.61 -7.47
CA GLN A 348 -0.64 24.52 -6.64
C GLN A 348 -0.55 24.11 -5.16
N ARG A 349 -1.48 23.27 -4.69
CA ARG A 349 -1.54 22.85 -3.30
C ARG A 349 -2.06 21.43 -3.20
N PHE A 350 -1.80 20.83 -2.05
CA PHE A 350 -2.43 19.60 -1.63
C PHE A 350 -3.76 19.90 -0.95
N VAL A 351 -4.76 19.04 -1.18
CA VAL A 351 -6.08 19.12 -0.56
C VAL A 351 -6.41 17.78 0.06
N GLU A 352 -6.80 17.80 1.34
CA GLU A 352 -7.23 16.60 2.04
C GLU A 352 -8.52 16.03 1.45
N ILE A 353 -8.53 14.74 1.12
CA ILE A 353 -9.70 14.05 0.59
C ILE A 353 -10.23 12.95 1.51
N GLN A 354 -9.38 12.43 2.39
CA GLN A 354 -9.71 11.31 3.26
C GLN A 354 -8.77 11.22 4.47
N THR A 355 -9.31 10.79 5.59
CA THR A 355 -8.57 10.39 6.79
C THR A 355 -8.59 8.88 6.95
N LEU A 356 -7.49 8.32 7.46
CA LEU A 356 -7.33 6.89 7.76
C LEU A 356 -6.85 6.74 9.21
N PRO A 357 -7.55 5.98 10.08
CA PRO A 357 -7.20 5.90 11.49
C PRO A 357 -5.88 5.11 11.68
N SER A 358 -4.90 5.74 12.34
CA SER A 358 -3.62 5.14 12.69
C SER A 358 -3.62 4.62 14.13
N ARG A 359 -3.26 3.33 14.28
CA ARG A 359 -3.12 2.63 15.56
C ARG A 359 -1.70 2.08 15.70
N GLY A 360 -0.76 2.96 16.00
CA GLY A 360 0.67 2.62 16.02
C GLY A 360 1.22 2.36 14.62
N SER A 361 0.89 3.21 13.64
CA SER A 361 1.26 3.01 12.24
C SER A 361 2.65 3.56 11.94
N MET A 362 3.57 2.67 11.59
CA MET A 362 4.97 2.98 11.24
C MET A 362 5.26 2.87 9.74
N ALA A 363 4.39 2.19 8.99
CA ALA A 363 4.60 1.91 7.58
C ALA A 363 3.28 2.05 6.81
N VAL A 364 3.38 2.58 5.60
CA VAL A 364 2.32 2.69 4.61
C VAL A 364 2.93 2.41 3.24
N TYR A 365 2.17 1.77 2.37
CA TYR A 365 2.64 1.50 1.03
C TYR A 365 1.46 1.50 0.07
N PRO A 366 1.37 2.50 -0.82
CA PRO A 366 0.47 2.43 -1.96
C PRO A 366 1.10 1.54 -3.03
N PHE A 367 0.29 0.67 -3.65
CA PHE A 367 0.78 -0.25 -4.66
C PHE A 367 -0.33 -0.63 -5.63
N THR A 368 0.05 -1.09 -6.82
CA THR A 368 -0.89 -1.46 -7.87
C THR A 368 -0.71 -2.93 -8.24
N VAL A 369 -1.82 -3.66 -8.33
CA VAL A 369 -1.82 -5.02 -8.89
C VAL A 369 -2.83 -5.06 -10.03
N GLY A 370 -2.34 -5.28 -11.26
CA GLY A 370 -3.12 -5.08 -12.47
C GLY A 370 -3.76 -3.67 -12.51
N PRO A 371 -5.08 -3.54 -12.72
CA PRO A 371 -5.77 -2.25 -12.76
C PRO A 371 -6.13 -1.68 -11.38
N ARG A 372 -5.87 -2.41 -10.29
CA ARG A 372 -6.35 -2.05 -8.95
C ARG A 372 -5.28 -1.31 -8.16
N GLN A 373 -5.64 -0.14 -7.63
CA GLN A 373 -4.81 0.61 -6.70
C GLN A 373 -5.16 0.21 -5.27
N TYR A 374 -4.18 -0.28 -4.54
CA TYR A 374 -4.27 -0.62 -3.13
C TYR A 374 -3.44 0.33 -2.27
N LEU A 375 -3.72 0.31 -0.97
CA LEU A 375 -2.91 0.95 0.05
C LEU A 375 -2.88 0.03 1.27
N ILE A 376 -1.70 -0.36 1.74
CA ILE A 376 -1.56 -1.05 3.02
C ILE A 376 -1.09 -0.06 4.09
N LEU A 377 -1.80 0.00 5.21
CA LEU A 377 -1.46 0.77 6.39
C LEU A 377 -1.13 -0.19 7.54
N GLY A 378 0.13 -0.19 7.97
CA GLY A 378 0.62 -1.03 9.05
C GLY A 378 0.09 -0.60 10.42
N SER A 379 -0.04 -1.54 11.35
CA SER A 379 -0.47 -1.24 12.72
C SER A 379 0.28 -2.08 13.75
N ASP A 380 0.82 -1.43 14.79
CA ASP A 380 1.43 -2.11 15.95
C ASP A 380 0.40 -2.50 17.02
N PHE A 381 -0.78 -1.85 17.04
CA PHE A 381 -1.79 -2.01 18.10
C PHE A 381 -3.06 -2.74 17.66
N SER A 382 -3.22 -3.02 16.36
CA SER A 382 -4.37 -3.71 15.78
C SER A 382 -3.96 -4.43 14.49
N PHE A 383 -4.91 -4.97 13.72
CA PHE A 383 -4.62 -5.51 12.40
C PHE A 383 -4.12 -4.43 11.44
N SER A 384 -3.18 -4.81 10.57
CA SER A 384 -2.78 -3.95 9.46
C SER A 384 -3.89 -3.97 8.40
N ARG A 385 -4.21 -2.83 7.82
CA ARG A 385 -5.37 -2.70 6.91
C ARG A 385 -4.92 -2.48 5.49
N VAL A 386 -5.43 -3.31 4.60
CA VAL A 386 -5.38 -3.09 3.15
C VAL A 386 -6.65 -2.36 2.75
N TYR A 387 -6.50 -1.31 1.97
CA TYR A 387 -7.57 -0.55 1.37
C TYR A 387 -7.51 -0.68 -0.16
N LEU A 388 -8.66 -0.63 -0.80
CA LEU A 388 -8.82 -0.63 -2.25
C LEU A 388 -9.36 0.74 -2.70
N TRP A 389 -8.73 1.32 -3.71
CA TRP A 389 -9.18 2.58 -4.29
C TRP A 389 -10.52 2.41 -5.01
N ASP A 390 -11.48 3.25 -4.67
CA ASP A 390 -12.73 3.38 -5.41
C ASP A 390 -12.68 4.58 -6.37
N ASP A 391 -12.73 4.28 -7.65
CA ASP A 391 -12.70 5.27 -8.73
C ASP A 391 -13.93 6.19 -8.75
N LEU A 392 -15.07 5.75 -8.21
CA LEU A 392 -16.30 6.55 -8.18
C LEU A 392 -16.21 7.64 -7.10
N THR A 393 -15.82 7.26 -5.89
CA THR A 393 -15.68 8.20 -4.77
C THR A 393 -14.33 8.89 -4.70
N GLN A 394 -13.34 8.41 -5.46
CA GLN A 394 -11.93 8.83 -5.39
C GLN A 394 -11.38 8.72 -3.96
N ARG A 395 -11.69 7.61 -3.28
CA ARG A 395 -11.30 7.34 -1.89
C ARG A 395 -10.92 5.88 -1.72
N PHE A 396 -10.07 5.60 -0.74
CA PHE A 396 -9.75 4.25 -0.32
C PHE A 396 -10.88 3.66 0.53
N GLN A 397 -11.39 2.49 0.16
CA GLN A 397 -12.32 1.72 0.97
C GLN A 397 -11.58 0.60 1.69
N PRO A 398 -11.94 0.25 2.95
CA PRO A 398 -11.41 -0.94 3.59
C PRO A 398 -11.57 -2.15 2.67
N PHE A 399 -10.53 -2.99 2.57
CA PHE A 399 -10.54 -4.16 1.68
C PHE A 399 -10.22 -5.45 2.43
N GLN A 400 -9.15 -5.47 3.22
CA GLN A 400 -8.75 -6.67 3.96
C GLN A 400 -7.97 -6.30 5.21
N GLU A 401 -8.09 -7.10 6.27
CA GLU A 401 -7.23 -7.02 7.45
C GLU A 401 -6.16 -8.11 7.41
N LEU A 402 -4.91 -7.72 7.67
CA LEU A 402 -3.74 -8.61 7.68
C LEU A 402 -3.16 -8.67 9.09
N ASN A 403 -2.94 -9.89 9.56
CA ASN A 403 -2.34 -10.14 10.86
C ASN A 403 -0.82 -10.18 10.76
N MET A 404 -0.17 -9.07 11.07
CA MET A 404 1.27 -8.94 11.13
C MET A 404 1.67 -8.15 12.37
N ARG A 405 2.80 -8.52 12.99
CA ARG A 405 3.26 -7.88 14.23
C ARG A 405 4.25 -6.78 13.90
N ALA A 406 3.95 -5.55 14.31
CA ALA A 406 4.86 -4.41 14.20
C ALA A 406 5.50 -4.23 12.79
N PRO A 407 4.70 -4.01 11.74
CA PRO A 407 5.22 -3.83 10.38
C PRO A 407 6.10 -2.58 10.25
N ARG A 408 7.18 -2.68 9.46
CA ARG A 408 8.15 -1.57 9.28
C ARG A 408 8.40 -1.16 7.83
N GLY A 409 8.10 -2.03 6.88
CA GLY A 409 8.28 -1.75 5.46
C GLY A 409 7.49 -2.74 4.62
N PHE A 410 7.15 -2.33 3.41
CA PHE A 410 6.46 -3.16 2.44
C PHE A 410 7.11 -2.99 1.07
N SER A 411 7.11 -4.06 0.27
CA SER A 411 7.58 -4.03 -1.11
C SER A 411 6.76 -5.00 -1.95
N LEU A 412 6.32 -4.58 -3.14
CA LEU A 412 5.64 -5.47 -4.08
C LEU A 412 6.65 -6.03 -5.08
N VAL A 413 6.61 -7.34 -5.31
CA VAL A 413 7.33 -8.02 -6.39
C VAL A 413 6.35 -8.77 -7.29
N SER A 414 6.47 -8.56 -8.59
CA SER A 414 5.69 -9.26 -9.61
C SER A 414 6.63 -10.22 -10.35
N VAL A 415 6.46 -11.52 -10.16
CA VAL A 415 7.35 -12.57 -10.69
C VAL A 415 6.55 -13.83 -11.03
N ASP A 416 6.83 -14.47 -12.18
CA ASP A 416 6.17 -15.70 -12.63
C ASP A 416 4.62 -15.68 -12.52
N ASN A 417 4.02 -14.57 -12.96
CA ASN A 417 2.58 -14.29 -12.88
C ASN A 417 2.01 -14.29 -11.44
N LYS A 418 2.86 -14.04 -10.44
CA LYS A 418 2.48 -13.83 -9.05
C LYS A 418 2.80 -12.40 -8.66
N ASP A 419 1.85 -11.75 -8.01
CA ASP A 419 2.09 -10.49 -7.31
C ASP A 419 2.22 -10.78 -5.82
N ILE A 420 3.40 -10.55 -5.26
CA ILE A 420 3.76 -10.89 -3.89
C ILE A 420 4.08 -9.61 -3.12
N LEU A 421 3.29 -9.31 -2.08
CA LEU A 421 3.51 -8.22 -1.15
C LEU A 421 4.36 -8.70 0.02
N LEU A 422 5.60 -8.24 0.07
CA LEU A 422 6.53 -8.49 1.17
C LEU A 422 6.23 -7.51 2.30
N ALA A 423 6.27 -8.00 3.55
CA ALA A 423 5.99 -7.23 4.75
C ALA A 423 7.07 -7.47 5.82
N ALA A 424 7.92 -6.46 6.04
CA ALA A 424 8.93 -6.47 7.08
C ALA A 424 8.30 -6.35 8.47
N SER A 425 8.70 -7.21 9.42
CA SER A 425 8.13 -7.28 10.76
C SER A 425 9.22 -7.16 11.83
N PHE A 426 9.06 -6.19 12.74
CA PHE A 426 10.05 -5.93 13.80
C PHE A 426 9.91 -6.82 15.04
N LYS A 427 8.71 -7.39 15.28
CA LYS A 427 8.41 -8.20 16.48
C LYS A 427 7.89 -9.60 16.18
N GLY A 428 7.69 -9.93 14.91
CA GLY A 428 7.22 -11.25 14.47
C GLY A 428 7.92 -11.65 13.19
N ASN A 429 7.53 -12.81 12.66
CA ASN A 429 8.10 -13.28 11.40
C ASN A 429 7.83 -12.28 10.28
N THR A 430 8.83 -12.07 9.44
CA THR A 430 8.68 -11.37 8.17
C THR A 430 7.81 -12.23 7.25
N LEU A 431 6.90 -11.61 6.49
CA LEU A 431 5.88 -12.34 5.72
C LEU A 431 5.88 -11.92 4.25
N ALA A 432 5.51 -12.83 3.38
CA ALA A 432 5.11 -12.55 2.01
C ALA A 432 3.64 -12.91 1.83
N TYR A 433 2.86 -12.05 1.17
CA TYR A 433 1.46 -12.28 0.84
C TYR A 433 1.30 -12.35 -0.68
N GLN A 434 0.72 -13.42 -1.20
CA GLN A 434 0.36 -13.50 -2.62
C GLN A 434 -1.00 -12.84 -2.83
N HIS A 435 -1.09 -11.95 -3.82
CA HIS A 435 -2.36 -11.48 -4.36
C HIS A 435 -2.97 -12.59 -5.21
N LEU A 436 -4.14 -13.05 -4.80
CA LEU A 436 -4.89 -14.07 -5.50
C LEU A 436 -6.10 -13.41 -6.16
N VAL A 437 -6.25 -13.65 -7.46
CA VAL A 437 -7.51 -13.43 -8.16
C VAL A 437 -8.29 -14.72 -8.10
N VAL A 438 -9.42 -14.71 -7.40
CA VAL A 438 -10.28 -15.89 -7.34
C VAL A 438 -11.11 -15.90 -8.63
N ASP A 439 -10.62 -16.61 -9.64
CA ASP A 439 -11.41 -16.90 -10.84
C ASP A 439 -12.42 -18.01 -10.52
N LEU A 440 -13.64 -17.60 -10.23
CA LEU A 440 -14.74 -18.49 -9.91
C LEU A 440 -15.50 -18.96 -11.16
N SER A 441 -14.99 -18.66 -12.36
CA SER A 441 -15.56 -19.12 -13.63
C SER A 441 -15.09 -20.52 -14.04
N ALA A 442 -14.02 -21.02 -13.42
CA ALA A 442 -13.38 -22.29 -13.76
C ALA A 442 -13.48 -23.31 -12.61
N LYS A 443 -14.66 -23.91 -12.41
CA LYS A 443 -14.76 -25.29 -11.92
C LYS A 443 -16.13 -25.88 -12.14
#